data_AF-A0A5S6Q1G7-F1
#
_entry.id   AF-A0A5S6Q1G7-F1
#
_cell.length_a   1.000
_cell.length_b   1.000
_cell.length_c   1.000
_cell.angle_alpha   90.00
_cell.angle_beta   90.00
_cell.angle_gamma   90.00
#
_symmetry.space_group_name_H-M   'P 1'
#
loop_
_entity.id
_entity.type
_entity.pdbx_description
1 polymer ?
#
loop_
_entity_poly.entity_id
_entity_poly.type
_entity_poly.pdbx_seq_one_letter_code
_entity_poly.pdbx_strand_id
1 'polypeptide(L)'
;MFTDFAARWGMRVRYRCAHTPSGNGIAERCHRSVKVIAARKNCSIPEAVYLYNVTPRDDCTALSAPVGAVYKYTVRVRGVDRPSEGDRLEDAPYSVGDRVWVRPPGARCNSKYEEGSVTGVVSSQAVEVDGTPRHVRDLRHRTPASEALEERPQTGEWGYRPTLWFPTRQSTQPNHPRDGSMDVSSTLRRSTRVRRARPLRCCDSRESGGSVR
;
A
#
# COMPACT_ATOMS: atom_id res chain seq x y z
N MET A 1 33.04 -15.33 17.31
CA MET A 1 32.31 -15.53 16.04
C MET A 1 31.03 -14.69 15.94
N PHE A 2 30.03 -14.83 16.83
CA PHE A 2 28.81 -14.00 16.77
C PHE A 2 29.02 -12.53 17.19
N THR A 3 29.80 -12.29 18.24
CA THR A 3 30.14 -10.95 18.72
C THR A 3 30.97 -10.17 17.71
N ASP A 4 31.91 -10.82 17.04
CA ASP A 4 32.76 -10.20 16.01
C ASP A 4 31.92 -9.81 14.78
N PHE A 5 30.96 -10.67 14.41
CA PHE A 5 29.97 -10.34 13.39
C PHE A 5 29.15 -9.11 13.80
N ALA A 6 28.57 -9.10 15.01
CA ALA A 6 27.77 -7.96 15.48
C ALA A 6 28.58 -6.66 15.51
N ALA A 7 29.83 -6.71 15.97
CA ALA A 7 30.74 -5.57 16.00
C ALA A 7 31.05 -5.05 14.59
N ARG A 8 31.30 -5.94 13.63
CA ARG A 8 31.54 -5.57 12.23
C ARG A 8 30.34 -4.84 11.60
N TRP A 9 29.13 -5.18 12.01
CA TRP A 9 27.89 -4.52 11.58
C TRP A 9 27.51 -3.31 12.45
N GLY A 10 28.34 -2.91 13.42
CA GLY A 10 28.05 -1.79 14.33
C GLY A 10 26.88 -2.05 15.29
N MET A 11 26.54 -3.32 15.54
CA MET A 11 25.41 -3.71 16.38
C MET A 11 25.84 -3.94 17.84
N ARG A 12 25.06 -3.40 18.78
CA ARG A 12 25.22 -3.66 20.21
C ARG A 12 24.37 -4.87 20.64
N VAL A 13 25.02 -5.95 21.06
CA VAL A 13 24.32 -7.13 21.59
C VAL A 13 23.89 -6.90 23.03
N ARG A 14 22.63 -7.21 23.35
CA ARG A 14 22.08 -7.17 24.72
C ARG A 14 21.59 -8.56 25.10
N TYR A 15 21.99 -9.02 26.28
CA TYR A 15 21.58 -10.31 26.83
C TYR A 15 20.55 -10.10 27.94
N ARG A 16 19.57 -11.01 28.00
CA ARG A 16 18.68 -11.11 29.17
C ARG A 16 19.39 -11.81 30.33
N CYS A 17 18.86 -11.64 31.54
CA CYS A 17 19.33 -12.40 32.70
C CYS A 17 19.19 -13.91 32.46
N ALA A 18 20.14 -14.67 33.03
CA ALA A 18 20.10 -16.13 32.98
C ALA A 18 18.76 -16.66 33.54
N HIS A 19 18.26 -17.74 32.93
CA HIS A 19 17.04 -18.46 33.35
C HIS A 19 15.75 -17.63 33.44
N THR A 20 15.73 -16.40 32.91
CA THR A 20 14.59 -15.49 33.00
C THR A 20 13.98 -15.26 31.61
N PRO A 21 13.03 -16.11 31.17
CA PRO A 21 12.48 -16.04 29.81
C PRO A 21 11.67 -14.75 29.56
N SER A 22 11.13 -14.14 30.62
CA SER A 22 10.35 -12.89 30.54
C SER A 22 11.15 -11.73 29.97
N GLY A 23 12.49 -11.74 30.06
CA GLY A 23 13.35 -10.71 29.48
C GLY A 23 13.19 -10.51 27.97
N ASN A 24 12.72 -11.55 27.25
CA ASN A 24 12.40 -11.48 25.81
C ASN A 24 10.90 -11.69 25.55
N GLY A 25 10.03 -11.30 26.49
CA GLY A 25 8.60 -11.63 26.45
C GLY A 25 7.85 -11.14 25.22
N ILE A 26 8.32 -10.08 24.54
CA ILE A 26 7.75 -9.63 23.26
C ILE A 26 7.97 -10.70 22.18
N ALA A 27 9.22 -11.13 21.99
CA ALA A 27 9.57 -12.17 21.02
C ALA A 27 8.83 -13.48 21.33
N GLU A 28 8.76 -13.88 22.60
CA GLU A 28 8.05 -15.10 23.00
C GLU A 28 6.54 -15.02 22.69
N ARG A 29 5.91 -13.86 22.91
CA ARG A 29 4.51 -13.63 22.56
C ARG A 29 4.29 -13.62 21.03
N CYS A 30 5.25 -13.09 20.27
CA CYS A 30 5.25 -13.17 18.80
C CYS A 30 5.33 -14.64 18.34
N HIS A 31 6.27 -15.42 18.89
CA HIS A 31 6.40 -16.86 18.59
C HIS A 31 5.09 -17.62 18.85
N ARG A 32 4.48 -17.43 20.02
CA ARG A 32 3.19 -18.03 20.36
C ARG A 32 2.14 -17.69 19.30
N SER A 33 2.05 -16.43 18.91
CA SER A 33 1.03 -15.98 17.97
C SER A 33 1.24 -16.54 16.56
N VAL A 34 2.49 -16.56 16.06
CA VAL A 34 2.82 -17.17 14.76
C VAL A 34 2.50 -18.66 14.75
N LYS A 35 2.89 -19.40 15.80
CA LYS A 35 2.56 -20.83 15.94
C LYS A 35 1.05 -21.08 15.96
N VAL A 36 0.30 -20.22 16.64
CA VAL A 36 -1.17 -20.30 16.67
C VAL A 36 -1.78 -20.05 15.28
N ILE A 37 -1.27 -19.09 14.51
CA ILE A 37 -1.73 -18.84 13.13
C ILE A 37 -1.45 -20.07 12.26
N ALA A 38 -0.21 -20.56 12.28
CA ALA A 38 0.20 -21.72 11.48
C ALA A 38 -0.72 -22.93 11.74
N ALA A 39 -0.95 -23.26 13.00
CA ALA A 39 -1.80 -24.38 13.39
C ALA A 39 -3.29 -24.18 13.03
N ARG A 40 -3.81 -22.95 13.17
CA ARG A 40 -5.25 -22.67 12.91
C ARG A 40 -5.58 -22.54 11.43
N LYS A 41 -4.67 -21.95 10.65
CA LYS A 41 -4.84 -21.74 9.22
C LYS A 41 -4.28 -22.90 8.40
N ASN A 42 -3.65 -23.89 9.06
CA ASN A 42 -2.96 -25.00 8.44
C ASN A 42 -2.00 -24.54 7.33
N CYS A 43 -1.16 -23.56 7.66
CA CYS A 43 -0.24 -22.91 6.72
C CYS A 43 1.21 -23.04 7.19
N SER A 44 2.14 -22.79 6.28
CA SER A 44 3.57 -22.81 6.58
C SER A 44 3.97 -21.68 7.54
N ILE A 45 5.13 -21.80 8.19
CA ILE A 45 5.64 -20.75 9.09
C ILE A 45 5.84 -19.41 8.37
N PRO A 46 6.42 -19.35 7.15
CA PRO A 46 6.53 -18.09 6.41
C PRO A 46 5.18 -17.44 6.12
N GLU A 47 4.17 -18.22 5.73
CA GLU A 47 2.81 -17.70 5.50
C GLU A 47 2.18 -17.18 6.81
N ALA A 48 2.38 -17.89 7.92
CA ALA A 48 1.91 -17.44 9.22
C ALA A 48 2.57 -16.13 9.68
N VAL A 49 3.87 -15.94 9.38
CA VAL A 49 4.59 -14.69 9.65
C VAL A 49 4.07 -13.57 8.74
N TYR A 50 3.85 -13.85 7.46
CA TYR A 50 3.24 -12.89 6.54
C TYR A 50 1.88 -12.42 7.06
N LEU A 51 1.00 -13.37 7.39
CA LEU A 51 -0.31 -13.09 7.97
C LEU A 51 -0.19 -12.28 9.26
N TYR A 52 0.75 -12.60 10.15
CA TYR A 52 0.98 -11.81 11.36
C TYR A 52 1.30 -10.35 11.05
N ASN A 53 2.16 -10.09 10.06
CA ASN A 53 2.61 -8.73 9.77
C ASN A 53 1.55 -7.88 9.08
N VAL A 54 0.67 -8.49 8.27
CA VAL A 54 -0.35 -7.77 7.49
C VAL A 54 -1.72 -7.74 8.16
N THR A 55 -2.04 -8.67 9.06
CA THR A 55 -3.35 -8.69 9.73
C THR A 55 -3.35 -7.85 11.00
N PRO A 56 -4.30 -6.90 11.14
CA PRO A 56 -4.53 -6.18 12.39
C PRO A 56 -4.77 -7.12 13.57
N ARG A 57 -4.53 -6.60 14.79
CA ARG A 57 -4.99 -7.29 15.99
C ARG A 57 -6.52 -7.24 16.06
N ASP A 58 -7.14 -8.23 16.71
CA ASP A 58 -8.59 -8.24 16.87
C ASP A 58 -9.05 -6.92 17.52
N ASP A 59 -10.17 -6.40 17.02
CA ASP A 59 -10.78 -5.11 17.42
C ASP A 59 -9.97 -3.84 17.05
N CYS A 60 -8.95 -3.95 16.20
CA CYS A 60 -8.08 -2.84 15.84
C CYS A 60 -8.16 -2.49 14.34
N THR A 61 -7.95 -1.20 14.00
CA THR A 61 -7.91 -0.66 12.64
C THR A 61 -6.79 -1.28 11.79
N ALA A 62 -6.91 -1.24 10.46
CA ALA A 62 -5.89 -1.69 9.50
C ALA A 62 -4.46 -1.19 9.82
N LEU A 63 -4.34 0.03 10.34
CA LEU A 63 -3.06 0.66 10.74
C LEU A 63 -2.37 0.01 11.95
N SER A 64 -3.08 -0.83 12.71
CA SER A 64 -2.52 -1.53 13.88
C SER A 64 -1.71 -2.78 13.53
N ALA A 65 -1.74 -3.21 12.26
CA ALA A 65 -0.90 -4.29 11.79
C ALA A 65 0.60 -3.89 11.92
N PRO A 66 1.51 -4.82 12.25
CA PRO A 66 2.94 -4.52 12.38
C PRO A 66 3.52 -3.78 11.16
N VAL A 67 3.03 -4.11 9.96
CA VAL A 67 3.44 -3.46 8.71
C VAL A 67 3.17 -1.96 8.70
N GLY A 68 2.05 -1.51 9.28
CA GLY A 68 1.67 -0.09 9.33
C GLY A 68 2.54 0.74 10.28
N ALA A 69 3.19 0.10 11.25
CA ALA A 69 4.14 0.77 12.13
C ALA A 69 5.54 0.92 11.49
N VAL A 70 5.88 0.06 10.52
CA VAL A 70 7.22 0.01 9.90
C VAL A 70 7.27 0.82 8.61
N TYR A 71 6.27 0.66 7.74
CA TYR A 71 6.27 1.31 6.43
C TYR A 71 5.42 2.57 6.44
N LYS A 72 5.92 3.62 5.77
CA LYS A 72 5.19 4.89 5.57
C LYS A 72 4.15 4.82 4.45
N TYR A 73 4.19 3.76 3.64
CA TYR A 73 3.29 3.55 2.50
C TYR A 73 2.35 2.37 2.76
N THR A 74 1.20 2.38 2.08
CA THR A 74 0.24 1.29 2.13
C THR A 74 0.81 0.05 1.45
N VAL A 75 0.94 -1.04 2.20
CA VAL A 75 1.43 -2.32 1.68
C VAL A 75 0.26 -3.10 1.11
N ARG A 76 0.36 -3.49 -0.17
CA ARG A 76 -0.66 -4.33 -0.79
C ARG A 76 -0.56 -5.77 -0.33
N VAL A 77 -1.67 -6.33 0.13
CA VAL A 77 -1.80 -7.70 0.60
C VAL A 77 -2.23 -8.59 -0.56
N ARG A 78 -1.34 -9.52 -0.95
CA ARG A 78 -1.60 -10.50 -2.02
C ARG A 78 -2.88 -11.29 -1.74
N GLY A 79 -3.80 -11.29 -2.70
CA GLY A 79 -5.06 -12.05 -2.63
C GLY A 79 -6.17 -11.39 -1.80
N VAL A 80 -5.94 -10.21 -1.22
CA VAL A 80 -6.95 -9.44 -0.49
C VAL A 80 -7.23 -8.12 -1.19
N ASP A 81 -6.18 -7.37 -1.50
CA ASP A 81 -6.36 -6.10 -2.19
C ASP A 81 -6.71 -6.36 -3.65
N ARG A 82 -7.78 -5.71 -4.10
CA ARG A 82 -8.12 -5.72 -5.52
C ARG A 82 -6.92 -5.16 -6.29
N PRO A 83 -6.52 -5.78 -7.42
CA PRO A 83 -5.63 -5.10 -8.35
C PRO A 83 -6.24 -3.73 -8.63
N SER A 84 -5.43 -2.68 -8.63
CA SER A 84 -5.91 -1.35 -8.99
C SER A 84 -6.59 -1.50 -10.35
N GLU A 85 -7.92 -1.36 -10.39
CA GLU A 85 -8.61 -1.08 -11.65
C GLU A 85 -7.88 0.15 -12.18
N GLY A 86 -7.27 0.02 -13.37
CA GLY A 86 -6.43 1.07 -13.95
C GLY A 86 -7.13 2.40 -13.79
N ASP A 87 -6.38 3.43 -13.37
CA ASP A 87 -6.91 4.77 -13.15
C ASP A 87 -7.94 5.09 -14.22
N ARG A 88 -9.16 5.44 -13.78
CA ARG A 88 -10.26 5.78 -14.69
C ARG A 88 -9.70 6.75 -15.72
N LEU A 89 -9.86 6.41 -17.00
CA LEU A 89 -9.34 7.18 -18.13
C LEU A 89 -9.74 8.66 -18.08
N GLU A 90 -10.82 8.96 -17.36
CA GLU A 90 -11.40 10.26 -17.05
C GLU A 90 -10.39 11.30 -16.49
N ASP A 91 -9.27 10.89 -15.89
CA ASP A 91 -8.29 11.81 -15.29
C ASP A 91 -6.92 11.80 -16.03
N ALA A 92 -6.90 11.32 -17.27
CA ALA A 92 -5.68 11.32 -18.08
C ALA A 92 -5.29 12.77 -18.47
N PRO A 93 -4.03 13.18 -18.26
CA PRO A 93 -3.60 14.56 -18.53
C PRO A 93 -3.53 14.92 -20.03
N TYR A 94 -3.74 13.96 -20.93
CA TYR A 94 -3.68 14.12 -22.37
C TYR A 94 -4.88 13.45 -23.03
N SER A 95 -5.41 14.07 -24.08
CA SER A 95 -6.50 13.56 -24.91
C SER A 95 -6.01 13.19 -26.30
N VAL A 96 -6.72 12.26 -26.97
CA VAL A 96 -6.43 11.91 -28.37
C VAL A 96 -6.55 13.16 -29.25
N GLY A 97 -5.53 13.39 -30.08
CA GLY A 97 -5.41 14.58 -30.93
C GLY A 97 -4.54 15.69 -30.34
N ASP A 98 -4.15 15.60 -29.07
CA ASP A 98 -3.24 16.58 -28.45
C ASP A 98 -1.88 16.57 -29.16
N ARG A 99 -1.43 17.77 -29.53
CA ARG A 99 -0.05 17.97 -30.02
C ARG A 99 0.88 18.03 -28.83
N VAL A 100 1.94 17.22 -28.87
CA VAL A 100 2.88 17.09 -27.75
C VAL A 100 4.33 17.16 -28.23
N TRP A 101 5.20 17.64 -27.35
CA TRP A 101 6.64 17.49 -27.46
C TRP A 101 7.06 16.21 -26.70
N VAL A 102 7.75 15.31 -27.39
CA VAL A 102 8.18 14.00 -26.89
C VAL A 102 9.67 14.03 -26.56
N ARG A 103 10.03 13.64 -25.34
CA ARG A 103 11.43 13.44 -24.96
C ARG A 103 11.97 12.16 -25.64
N PRO A 104 13.10 12.22 -26.37
CA PRO A 104 13.67 11.02 -26.96
C PRO A 104 14.28 10.09 -25.89
N PRO A 105 14.33 8.77 -26.15
CA PRO A 105 14.92 7.81 -25.22
C PRO A 105 16.41 8.10 -25.00
N GLY A 106 16.86 8.10 -23.74
CA GLY A 106 18.25 8.40 -23.40
C GLY A 106 18.65 9.88 -23.56
N ALA A 107 17.68 10.79 -23.65
CA ALA A 107 17.93 12.23 -23.76
C ALA A 107 18.85 12.76 -22.65
N ARG A 108 19.93 13.44 -23.05
CA ARG A 108 20.71 14.33 -22.18
C ARG A 108 20.01 15.68 -22.03
N CYS A 109 20.42 16.49 -21.05
CA CYS A 109 19.81 17.80 -20.75
C CYS A 109 19.76 18.78 -21.95
N ASN A 110 20.58 18.59 -22.98
CA ASN A 110 20.62 19.41 -24.20
C ASN A 110 19.88 18.79 -25.40
N SER A 111 19.22 17.64 -25.23
CA SER A 111 18.51 16.97 -26.32
C SER A 111 17.22 17.73 -26.61
N LYS A 112 16.93 17.93 -27.90
CA LYS A 112 15.67 18.53 -28.33
C LYS A 112 14.54 17.52 -28.20
N TYR A 113 13.36 18.02 -27.88
CA TYR A 113 12.14 17.21 -27.90
C TYR A 113 11.63 17.13 -29.34
N GLU A 114 11.05 15.99 -29.68
CA GLU A 114 10.47 15.71 -30.99
C GLU A 114 8.99 16.05 -31.01
N GLU A 115 8.44 16.39 -32.17
CA GLU A 115 7.00 16.61 -32.33
C GLU A 115 6.27 15.27 -32.39
N GLY A 116 5.12 15.19 -31.74
CA GLY A 116 4.22 14.05 -31.90
C GLY A 116 2.77 14.40 -31.60
N SER A 117 1.88 13.47 -31.93
CA SER A 117 0.45 13.59 -31.65
C SER A 117 -0.07 12.41 -30.85
N VAL A 118 -0.92 12.68 -29.86
CA VAL A 118 -1.50 11.61 -29.04
C VAL A 118 -2.52 10.85 -29.89
N THR A 119 -2.24 9.58 -30.17
CA THR A 119 -3.09 8.70 -31.00
C THR A 119 -4.05 7.84 -30.17
N GLY A 120 -3.74 7.64 -28.90
CA GLY A 120 -4.53 6.79 -28.00
C GLY A 120 -4.19 7.05 -26.54
N VAL A 121 -5.14 6.79 -25.64
CA VAL A 121 -4.90 6.91 -24.19
C VAL A 121 -4.93 5.51 -23.58
N VAL A 122 -3.81 5.08 -23.00
CA VAL A 122 -3.65 3.74 -22.42
C VAL A 122 -4.02 3.77 -20.93
N SER A 123 -3.54 4.78 -20.20
CA SER A 123 -3.82 5.03 -18.79
C SER A 123 -3.52 6.48 -18.40
N SER A 124 -3.80 6.87 -17.16
CA SER A 124 -3.39 8.17 -16.60
C SER A 124 -1.87 8.43 -16.68
N GLN A 125 -1.05 7.38 -16.73
CA GLN A 125 0.42 7.46 -16.71
C GLN A 125 1.06 7.20 -18.07
N ALA A 126 0.33 6.63 -19.03
CA ALA A 126 0.84 6.27 -20.34
C ALA A 126 -0.16 6.59 -21.45
N VAL A 127 0.33 7.22 -22.52
CA VAL A 127 -0.46 7.54 -23.72
C VAL A 127 0.31 7.12 -24.96
N GLU A 128 -0.40 6.75 -26.01
CA GLU A 128 0.20 6.45 -27.31
C GLU A 128 0.43 7.76 -28.06
N VAL A 129 1.66 7.95 -28.53
CA VAL A 129 2.05 9.06 -29.39
C VAL A 129 2.54 8.48 -30.71
N ASP A 130 1.87 8.86 -31.80
CA ASP A 130 2.12 8.36 -33.15
C ASP A 130 2.19 6.81 -33.20
N GLY A 131 1.28 6.14 -32.49
CA GLY A 131 1.19 4.68 -32.39
C GLY A 131 2.20 4.02 -31.45
N THR A 132 3.04 4.80 -30.75
CA THR A 132 3.99 4.27 -29.77
C THR A 132 3.62 4.65 -28.34
N PRO A 133 3.48 3.70 -27.40
CA PRO A 133 3.24 4.01 -25.99
C PRO A 133 4.39 4.81 -25.36
N ARG A 134 4.05 5.91 -24.67
CA ARG A 134 4.96 6.83 -23.99
C ARG A 134 4.44 7.16 -22.59
N HIS A 135 5.33 7.35 -21.62
CA HIS A 135 4.95 7.81 -20.30
C HIS A 135 4.64 9.32 -20.35
N VAL A 136 3.56 9.75 -19.69
CA VAL A 136 3.16 11.18 -19.60
C VAL A 136 4.26 12.13 -19.11
N ARG A 137 5.28 11.64 -18.39
CA ARG A 137 6.42 12.46 -17.90
C ARG A 137 7.35 12.91 -19.03
N ASP A 138 7.40 12.13 -20.10
CA ASP A 138 8.22 12.39 -21.28
C ASP A 138 7.52 13.32 -22.28
N LEU A 139 6.27 13.72 -21.98
CA LEU A 139 5.45 14.56 -22.84
C LEU A 139 5.30 15.98 -22.28
N ARG A 140 5.08 16.94 -23.17
CA ARG A 140 4.69 18.33 -22.86
C ARG A 140 3.66 18.79 -23.88
N HIS A 141 2.62 19.51 -23.47
CA HIS A 141 1.68 20.09 -24.44
C HIS A 141 2.42 21.05 -25.37
N ARG A 142 2.09 20.97 -26.65
CA ARG A 142 2.49 21.94 -27.65
C ARG A 142 1.30 22.86 -27.89
N THR A 143 1.46 24.13 -27.56
CA THR A 143 0.50 25.16 -27.95
C THR A 143 0.37 25.12 -29.47
N PRO A 144 -0.84 25.05 -30.05
CA PRO A 144 -0.99 25.21 -31.48
C PRO A 144 -0.36 26.56 -31.84
N ALA A 145 0.59 26.56 -32.77
CA ALA A 145 1.04 27.80 -33.35
C ALA A 145 -0.20 28.41 -34.01
N SER A 146 -0.76 29.46 -33.41
CA SER A 146 -1.65 30.32 -34.14
C SER A 146 -0.86 30.76 -35.35
N GLU A 147 -1.30 30.37 -36.55
CA GLU A 147 -0.99 31.11 -37.77
C GLU A 147 -1.62 32.50 -37.61
N ALA A 148 -1.05 33.32 -36.73
CA ALA A 148 -1.39 34.72 -36.55
C ALA A 148 -0.25 35.51 -37.15
N LEU A 149 -0.48 35.87 -38.42
CA LEU A 149 -0.10 37.14 -39.03
C LEU A 149 1.28 37.69 -38.64
N GLU A 150 2.22 37.60 -39.57
CA GLU A 150 3.09 38.74 -39.80
C GLU A 150 2.21 39.99 -39.99
N GLU A 151 2.09 40.82 -38.97
CA GLU A 151 2.16 42.28 -39.11
C GLU A 151 2.25 42.94 -37.72
N ARG A 152 3.39 43.59 -37.48
CA ARG A 152 3.65 44.48 -36.36
C ARG A 152 2.70 45.68 -36.46
N PRO A 153 2.18 46.18 -35.32
CA PRO A 153 2.33 47.62 -35.07
C PRO A 153 2.99 47.92 -33.73
N GLN A 154 3.66 49.06 -33.72
CA GLN A 154 4.42 49.63 -32.62
C GLN A 154 3.51 50.36 -31.62
N THR A 155 4.02 50.47 -30.39
CA THR A 155 3.78 51.52 -29.39
C THR A 155 2.42 51.54 -28.69
N GLY A 156 2.45 51.26 -27.38
CA GLY A 156 1.32 51.45 -26.47
C GLY A 156 1.65 50.96 -25.07
N GLU A 157 2.41 51.76 -24.32
CA GLU A 157 2.69 51.60 -22.90
C GLU A 157 1.38 51.59 -22.09
N TRP A 158 0.93 50.40 -21.66
CA TRP A 158 -0.09 50.26 -20.62
C TRP A 158 0.28 49.07 -19.72
N GLY A 159 0.45 49.35 -18.43
CA GLY A 159 0.86 48.35 -17.45
C GLY A 159 -0.21 47.29 -17.21
N TYR A 160 0.08 46.06 -17.62
CA TYR A 160 -0.70 44.88 -17.25
C TYR A 160 0.07 44.11 -16.17
N ARG A 161 -0.34 44.26 -14.91
CA ARG A 161 0.05 43.33 -13.84
C ARG A 161 -0.70 42.02 -14.08
N PRO A 162 -0.03 40.86 -14.23
CA PRO A 162 -0.73 39.59 -14.26
C PRO A 162 -1.33 39.32 -12.88
N THR A 163 -2.65 39.41 -12.75
CA THR A 163 -3.36 39.02 -11.53
C THR A 163 -3.30 37.50 -11.40
N LEU A 164 -2.40 37.01 -10.55
CA LEU A 164 -2.33 35.60 -10.16
C LEU A 164 -3.52 35.28 -9.25
N TRP A 165 -4.49 34.55 -9.79
CA TRP A 165 -5.60 34.00 -9.02
C TRP A 165 -5.20 32.66 -8.39
N PHE A 166 -5.22 32.58 -7.06
CA PHE A 166 -5.05 31.34 -6.31
C PHE A 166 -6.42 30.88 -5.80
N PRO A 167 -6.88 29.65 -6.10
CA PRO A 167 -8.11 29.14 -5.53
C PRO A 167 -7.93 28.89 -4.02
N THR A 168 -8.67 29.65 -3.21
CA THR A 168 -8.82 29.40 -1.77
C THR A 168 -9.52 28.06 -1.57
N ARG A 169 -8.81 27.06 -1.03
CA ARG A 169 -9.39 25.79 -0.57
C ARG A 169 -10.37 26.08 0.56
N GLN A 170 -11.67 25.96 0.30
CA GLN A 170 -12.68 25.98 1.34
C GLN A 170 -12.57 24.68 2.16
N SER A 171 -12.42 24.85 3.46
CA SER A 171 -12.48 23.80 4.47
C SER A 171 -13.90 23.26 4.56
N THR A 172 -14.16 22.08 4.03
CA THR A 172 -15.39 21.34 4.29
C THR A 172 -15.23 20.54 5.58
N GLN A 173 -15.96 20.95 6.61
CA GLN A 173 -16.14 20.23 7.88
C GLN A 173 -16.87 18.88 7.65
N PRO A 174 -16.64 17.87 8.52
CA PRO A 174 -17.22 16.54 8.37
C PRO A 174 -18.65 16.47 8.90
N ASN A 175 -19.60 16.05 8.06
CA ASN A 175 -20.92 15.64 8.50
C ASN A 175 -20.93 14.16 8.89
N HIS A 176 -21.36 13.87 10.11
CA HIS A 176 -21.85 12.56 10.54
C HIS A 176 -23.38 12.53 10.33
N PRO A 177 -23.99 11.40 9.91
CA PRO A 177 -24.51 10.48 10.92
C PRO A 177 -24.60 8.97 10.55
N ARG A 178 -24.57 8.19 11.65
CA ARG A 178 -25.10 6.86 12.04
C ARG A 178 -25.71 5.83 11.07
N ASP A 179 -25.31 4.60 11.41
CA ASP A 179 -26.00 3.30 11.52
C ASP A 179 -26.49 2.49 10.31
N GLY A 180 -25.97 1.25 10.26
CA GLY A 180 -26.79 0.06 9.99
C GLY A 180 -26.60 -0.61 8.63
N SER A 181 -25.63 -1.51 8.52
CA SER A 181 -25.73 -2.70 7.65
C SER A 181 -24.59 -3.67 7.96
N MET A 182 -24.93 -4.85 8.50
CA MET A 182 -24.02 -5.98 8.68
C MET A 182 -23.64 -6.53 7.30
N ASP A 183 -22.46 -6.19 6.80
CA ASP A 183 -21.87 -6.91 5.69
C ASP A 183 -20.86 -7.94 6.21
N VAL A 184 -21.24 -9.21 6.08
CA VAL A 184 -20.43 -10.38 6.43
C VAL A 184 -19.39 -10.59 5.33
N SER A 185 -18.51 -9.60 5.15
CA SER A 185 -17.26 -9.84 4.47
C SER A 185 -16.35 -10.53 5.47
N SER A 186 -16.01 -11.79 5.20
CA SER A 186 -15.11 -12.65 5.96
C SER A 186 -13.71 -12.02 6.00
N THR A 187 -13.57 -10.98 6.80
CA THR A 187 -12.30 -10.35 7.14
C THR A 187 -11.38 -11.44 7.66
N LEU A 188 -10.18 -11.50 7.10
CA LEU A 188 -9.17 -12.50 7.43
C LEU A 188 -8.68 -12.25 8.86
N ARG A 189 -9.51 -12.61 9.83
CA ARG A 189 -9.28 -12.38 11.26
C ARG A 189 -8.18 -13.32 11.72
N ARG A 190 -7.28 -12.74 12.51
CA ARG A 190 -6.14 -13.45 13.08
C ARG A 190 -6.57 -14.48 14.11
N SER A 191 -7.70 -14.28 14.78
CA SER A 191 -8.10 -15.13 15.90
C SER A 191 -9.57 -15.56 15.98
N THR A 192 -10.31 -15.70 14.88
CA THR A 192 -11.67 -16.29 14.95
C THR A 192 -11.62 -17.65 15.64
N ARG A 193 -12.06 -17.68 16.90
CA ARG A 193 -12.05 -18.86 17.74
C ARG A 193 -13.30 -19.64 17.41
N VAL A 194 -13.22 -20.61 16.50
CA VAL A 194 -14.28 -21.62 16.40
C VAL A 194 -14.22 -22.44 17.68
N ARG A 195 -15.09 -22.10 18.65
CA ARG A 195 -15.27 -22.91 19.85
C ARG A 195 -15.96 -24.20 19.40
N ARG A 196 -15.20 -25.29 19.22
CA ARG A 196 -15.81 -26.62 19.25
C ARG A 196 -16.16 -26.93 20.70
N ALA A 197 -17.43 -27.21 20.97
CA ALA A 197 -17.84 -27.71 22.28
C ALA A 197 -17.04 -28.98 22.58
N ARG A 198 -16.46 -29.03 23.79
CA ARG A 198 -15.75 -30.22 24.26
C ARG A 198 -16.84 -31.25 24.59
N PRO A 199 -16.83 -32.47 24.05
CA PRO A 199 -17.70 -33.53 24.56
C PRO A 199 -17.28 -33.80 26.00
N LEU A 200 -18.16 -33.51 26.95
CA LEU A 200 -18.04 -33.99 28.32
C LEU A 200 -18.19 -35.52 28.25
N ARG A 201 -17.07 -36.25 28.28
CA ARG A 201 -17.09 -37.66 28.65
C ARG A 201 -16.82 -37.74 30.16
N CYS A 202 -17.90 -37.79 30.92
CA CYS A 202 -17.84 -38.25 32.30
C CYS A 202 -17.60 -39.76 32.26
N CYS A 203 -16.47 -40.21 32.80
CA CYS A 203 -16.25 -41.62 33.10
C CYS A 203 -15.94 -41.71 34.59
N ASP A 204 -16.99 -41.80 35.40
CA ASP A 204 -16.89 -42.46 36.70
C ASP A 204 -17.45 -43.87 36.53
N SER A 205 -16.56 -44.85 36.55
CA SER A 205 -16.92 -46.24 36.78
C SER A 205 -15.90 -46.77 37.77
N ARG A 206 -16.31 -46.76 39.04
CA ARG A 206 -15.63 -47.48 40.11
C ARG A 206 -15.72 -48.97 39.82
N GLU A 207 -14.64 -49.54 39.35
CA GLU A 207 -14.35 -50.96 39.54
C GLU A 207 -13.02 -51.08 40.27
N SER A 208 -13.08 -51.40 41.56
CA SER A 208 -11.97 -51.99 42.29
C SER A 208 -12.58 -53.03 43.20
N GLY A 209 -12.61 -54.26 42.68
CA GLY A 209 -12.91 -55.44 43.45
C GLY A 209 -11.72 -55.89 44.29
N GLY A 210 -12.03 -56.77 45.24
CA GLY A 210 -11.18 -57.91 45.55
C GLY A 210 -10.02 -57.67 46.51
N SER A 211 -10.32 -57.82 47.79
CA SER A 211 -9.36 -58.15 48.85
C SER A 211 -8.53 -59.39 48.51
N VAL A 212 -7.22 -59.32 48.74
CA VAL A 212 -6.37 -60.49 49.04
C VAL A 212 -5.31 -60.10 50.09
N ARG A 213 -5.38 -60.82 51.22
CA ARG A 213 -4.52 -60.92 52.41
C ARG A 213 -4.75 -59.90 53.54
#